data_AF-A0A1V8YDE0-F1
#
_entry.id   AF-A0A1V8YDE0-F1
#
_cell.length_a   1.000
_cell.length_b   1.000
_cell.length_c   1.000
_cell.angle_alpha   90.00
_cell.angle_beta   90.00
_cell.angle_gamma   90.00
#
_symmetry.space_group_name_H-M   'P 1'
#
loop_
_entity.id
_entity.type
_entity.pdbx_description
1 polymer ?
#
loop_
_entity_poly.entity_id
_entity_poly.type
_entity_poly.pdbx_seq_one_letter_code
_entity_poly.pdbx_strand_id
1 'polypeptide(L)'
;MLDFIKENWFQLILLIFIYPAYKGIKKAIEDSISGLPARMHELKIQEIQNENELLIQKNDHKSTRELQVDNYYRSISGKKIEELFSKWMDMIADTNKIGKMNQQDLKKMIKELMMYGSTRTVYIGSLFQQYNYKFPSETDDFNAFELLYLGASLVASMKKDFTGYEVDPETLLKMKITDLDSEENRDKFKTAKINAKKIIENGFD
;
A
#
# COMPACT_ATOMS: atom_id res chain seq x y z
N MET A 1 20.57 -37.87 -78.39
CA MET A 1 19.56 -37.10 -77.62
C MET A 1 18.38 -37.98 -77.22
N LEU A 2 17.81 -38.78 -78.13
CA LEU A 2 16.75 -39.76 -77.82
C LEU A 2 17.19 -40.90 -76.89
N ASP A 3 18.42 -41.42 -77.02
CA ASP A 3 18.88 -42.53 -76.16
C ASP A 3 19.09 -42.13 -74.69
N PHE A 4 19.57 -40.91 -74.44
CA PHE A 4 19.71 -40.36 -73.09
C PHE A 4 18.37 -40.22 -72.35
N ILE A 5 17.33 -39.83 -73.09
CA ILE A 5 15.96 -39.76 -72.55
C ILE A 5 15.44 -41.17 -72.28
N LYS A 6 15.70 -42.14 -73.16
CA LYS A 6 15.29 -43.54 -72.97
C LYS A 6 15.96 -44.24 -71.80
N GLU A 7 17.21 -43.95 -71.48
CA GLU A 7 17.89 -44.53 -70.31
C GLU A 7 17.48 -43.85 -69.00
N ASN A 8 17.18 -42.55 -69.02
CA ASN A 8 16.95 -41.76 -67.79
C ASN A 8 15.49 -41.29 -67.60
N TRP A 9 14.55 -41.75 -68.43
CA TRP A 9 13.14 -41.29 -68.41
C TRP A 9 12.46 -41.45 -67.04
N PHE A 10 12.77 -42.53 -66.31
CA PHE A 10 12.24 -42.78 -64.97
C PHE A 10 12.77 -41.76 -63.94
N GLN A 11 14.04 -41.38 -64.02
CA GLN A 11 14.65 -40.36 -63.14
C GLN A 11 14.09 -38.96 -63.45
N LEU A 12 13.86 -38.65 -64.73
CA LEU A 12 13.23 -37.42 -65.17
C LEU A 12 11.78 -37.30 -64.68
N ILE A 13 11.00 -38.39 -64.73
CA ILE A 13 9.64 -38.44 -64.17
C ILE A 13 9.67 -38.25 -62.65
N LEU A 14 10.59 -38.91 -61.96
CA LEU A 14 10.80 -38.73 -60.51
C LEU A 14 11.10 -37.28 -60.14
N LEU A 15 11.96 -36.60 -60.90
CA LEU A 15 12.25 -35.17 -60.71
C LEU A 15 11.01 -34.30 -60.92
N ILE A 16 10.17 -34.61 -61.92
CA ILE A 16 8.91 -33.87 -62.18
C ILE A 16 7.93 -33.99 -61.00
N PHE A 17 7.88 -35.14 -60.33
CA PHE A 17 6.98 -35.33 -59.17
C PHE A 17 7.58 -34.87 -57.83
N ILE A 18 8.89 -35.02 -57.62
CA ILE A 18 9.56 -34.64 -56.36
C ILE A 18 9.83 -33.13 -56.30
N TYR A 19 10.18 -32.49 -57.41
CA TYR A 19 10.55 -31.07 -57.41
C TYR A 19 9.44 -30.13 -56.91
N PRO A 20 8.16 -30.30 -57.31
CA PRO A 20 7.05 -29.52 -56.76
C PRO A 20 6.87 -29.76 -55.26
N ALA A 21 7.02 -31.01 -54.81
CA ALA A 21 6.92 -31.38 -53.39
C ALA A 21 8.05 -30.75 -52.56
N TYR A 22 9.29 -30.84 -53.04
CA TYR A 22 10.45 -30.18 -52.42
C TYR A 22 10.28 -28.66 -52.34
N LYS A 23 9.81 -28.03 -53.43
CA LYS A 23 9.55 -26.58 -53.47
C LYS A 23 8.44 -26.17 -52.50
N GLY A 24 7.38 -26.97 -52.38
CA GLY A 24 6.30 -26.76 -51.43
C GLY A 24 6.78 -26.86 -49.98
N ILE A 25 7.56 -27.90 -49.66
CA ILE A 25 8.13 -28.11 -48.32
C ILE A 25 9.11 -26.98 -47.97
N LYS A 26 10.01 -26.60 -48.88
CA LYS A 26 10.95 -25.50 -48.68
C LYS A 26 10.23 -24.18 -48.40
N LYS A 27 9.21 -23.87 -49.19
CA LYS A 27 8.40 -22.65 -49.00
C LYS A 27 7.67 -22.65 -47.66
N ALA A 28 7.08 -23.78 -47.27
CA ALA A 28 6.43 -23.91 -45.96
C ALA A 28 7.42 -23.72 -44.80
N ILE A 29 8.66 -24.21 -44.94
CA ILE A 29 9.72 -24.01 -43.95
C ILE A 29 10.15 -22.54 -43.90
N GLU A 30 10.39 -21.88 -45.03
CA GLU A 30 10.77 -20.45 -45.09
C GLU A 30 9.66 -19.54 -44.53
N ASP A 31 8.41 -19.78 -44.91
CA ASP A 31 7.23 -19.06 -44.39
C ASP A 31 7.08 -19.28 -42.87
N SER A 32 7.34 -20.49 -42.38
CA SER A 32 7.30 -20.78 -40.94
C SER A 32 8.41 -20.05 -40.16
N ILE A 33 9.64 -20.01 -40.68
CA ILE A 33 10.80 -19.38 -40.02
C ILE A 33 10.66 -17.85 -40.01
N SER A 34 10.19 -17.26 -41.10
CA SER A 34 9.98 -15.81 -41.20
C SER A 34 8.89 -15.30 -40.24
N GLY A 35 7.89 -16.13 -39.93
CA GLY A 35 6.83 -15.82 -38.97
C GLY A 35 7.16 -16.09 -37.49
N LEU A 36 8.27 -16.78 -37.19
CA LEU A 36 8.66 -17.12 -35.82
C LEU A 36 8.87 -15.88 -34.92
N PRO A 37 9.59 -14.82 -35.34
CA PRO A 37 9.79 -13.65 -34.49
C PRO A 37 8.49 -12.95 -34.11
N ALA A 38 7.54 -12.86 -35.06
CA ALA A 38 6.24 -12.25 -34.83
C ALA A 38 5.40 -13.07 -33.84
N ARG A 39 5.35 -14.40 -34.01
CA ARG A 39 4.66 -15.29 -33.07
C ARG A 39 5.27 -15.27 -31.66
N MET A 40 6.60 -15.26 -31.56
CA MET A 40 7.28 -15.16 -30.27
C MET A 40 7.02 -13.82 -29.58
N HIS A 41 6.95 -12.73 -30.34
CA HIS A 41 6.55 -11.43 -29.80
C HIS A 41 5.09 -11.45 -29.32
N GLU A 42 4.17 -12.01 -30.12
CA GLU A 42 2.76 -12.14 -29.74
C GLU A 42 2.59 -12.96 -28.44
N LEU A 43 3.28 -14.10 -28.32
CA LEU A 43 3.28 -14.92 -27.10
C LEU A 43 3.81 -14.15 -25.88
N LYS A 44 4.90 -13.39 -26.05
CA LYS A 44 5.43 -12.54 -24.96
C LYS A 44 4.45 -11.45 -24.55
N ILE A 45 3.77 -10.82 -25.51
CA ILE A 45 2.75 -9.81 -25.22
C ILE A 45 1.57 -10.45 -24.48
N GLN A 46 1.12 -11.63 -24.88
CA GLN A 46 0.07 -12.38 -24.19
C GLN A 46 0.49 -12.78 -22.77
N GLU A 47 1.73 -13.22 -22.57
CA GLU A 47 2.27 -13.55 -21.25
C GLU A 47 2.28 -12.33 -20.33
N ILE A 48 2.78 -11.18 -20.82
CA ILE A 48 2.75 -9.90 -20.08
C ILE A 48 1.32 -9.47 -19.76
N GLN A 49 0.38 -9.64 -20.69
CA GLN A 49 -1.04 -9.32 -20.45
C GLN A 49 -1.63 -10.20 -19.34
N ASN A 50 -1.41 -11.51 -19.40
CA ASN A 50 -1.87 -12.46 -18.37
C ASN A 50 -1.26 -12.14 -17.01
N GLU A 51 0.04 -11.84 -16.94
CA GLU A 51 0.70 -11.46 -15.68
C GLU A 51 0.08 -10.18 -15.08
N ASN A 52 -0.16 -9.16 -15.91
CA ASN A 52 -0.81 -7.93 -15.47
C ASN A 52 -2.25 -8.18 -14.99
N GLU A 53 -3.03 -8.99 -15.70
CA GLU A 53 -4.39 -9.36 -15.30
C GLU A 53 -4.40 -10.09 -13.94
N LEU A 54 -3.45 -11.00 -13.72
CA LEU A 54 -3.29 -11.69 -12.44
C LEU A 54 -2.90 -10.73 -11.30
N LEU A 55 -2.05 -9.75 -11.57
CA LEU A 55 -1.69 -8.71 -10.59
C LEU A 55 -2.88 -7.82 -10.24
N ILE A 56 -3.65 -7.40 -11.24
CA ILE A 56 -4.88 -6.62 -11.05
C ILE A 56 -5.89 -7.42 -10.23
N GLN A 57 -6.18 -8.67 -10.61
CA GLN A 57 -7.10 -9.52 -9.84
C GLN A 57 -6.63 -9.74 -8.40
N LYS A 58 -5.34 -9.97 -8.16
CA LYS A 58 -4.80 -10.11 -6.80
C LYS A 58 -5.00 -8.83 -5.99
N ASN A 59 -4.74 -7.66 -6.59
CA ASN A 59 -4.95 -6.37 -5.94
C ASN A 59 -6.44 -6.11 -5.68
N ASP A 60 -7.31 -6.44 -6.63
CA ASP A 60 -8.76 -6.29 -6.49
C ASP A 60 -9.33 -7.23 -5.43
N HIS A 61 -8.88 -8.48 -5.37
CA HIS A 61 -9.27 -9.42 -4.31
C HIS A 61 -8.79 -8.97 -2.94
N LYS A 62 -7.56 -8.45 -2.83
CA LYS A 62 -7.02 -7.88 -1.59
C LYS A 62 -7.86 -6.67 -1.17
N SER A 63 -8.10 -5.72 -2.08
CA SER A 63 -8.93 -4.53 -1.86
C SER A 63 -10.36 -4.89 -1.46
N THR A 64 -10.98 -5.85 -2.14
CA THR A 64 -12.34 -6.34 -1.83
C THR A 64 -12.40 -6.96 -0.45
N ARG A 65 -11.40 -7.76 -0.07
CA ARG A 65 -11.31 -8.34 1.28
C ARG A 65 -11.11 -7.26 2.34
N GLU A 66 -10.25 -6.28 2.09
CA GLU A 66 -10.06 -5.12 2.97
C GLU A 66 -11.37 -4.34 3.15
N LEU A 67 -12.10 -4.07 2.07
CA LEU A 67 -13.41 -3.42 2.09
C LEU A 67 -14.46 -4.26 2.84
N GLN A 68 -14.48 -5.58 2.68
CA GLN A 68 -15.41 -6.46 3.39
C GLN A 68 -15.11 -6.48 4.89
N VAL A 69 -13.83 -6.55 5.26
CA VAL A 69 -13.38 -6.48 6.66
C VAL A 69 -13.76 -5.13 7.26
N ASP A 70 -13.49 -4.04 6.54
CA ASP A 70 -13.82 -2.69 6.95
C ASP A 70 -15.34 -2.49 7.10
N ASN A 71 -16.14 -2.93 6.12
CA ASN A 71 -17.61 -2.89 6.19
C ASN A 71 -18.19 -3.75 7.33
N TYR A 72 -17.61 -4.93 7.58
CA TYR A 72 -17.97 -5.76 8.72
C TYR A 72 -17.68 -5.05 10.04
N TYR A 73 -16.52 -4.41 10.19
CA TYR A 73 -16.20 -3.65 11.39
C TYR A 73 -17.05 -2.39 11.55
N ARG A 74 -17.31 -1.63 10.47
CA ARG A 74 -18.20 -0.46 10.50
C ARG A 74 -19.64 -0.84 10.90
N SER A 75 -20.17 -1.93 10.35
CA SER A 75 -21.55 -2.38 10.61
C SER A 75 -21.78 -2.87 12.05
N ILE A 76 -20.78 -3.51 12.68
CA ILE A 76 -20.89 -4.04 14.05
C ILE A 76 -20.37 -3.05 15.10
N SER A 77 -19.44 -2.17 14.72
CA SER A 77 -18.61 -1.41 15.66
C SER A 77 -18.72 0.09 15.49
N GLY A 78 -19.59 0.62 14.61
CA GLY A 78 -19.70 2.06 14.35
C GLY A 78 -19.79 2.92 15.61
N LYS A 79 -20.65 2.55 16.56
CA LYS A 79 -20.77 3.24 17.86
C LYS A 79 -19.49 3.12 18.72
N LYS A 80 -18.83 1.96 18.71
CA LYS A 80 -17.57 1.77 19.45
C LYS A 80 -16.40 2.53 18.84
N ILE A 81 -16.36 2.62 17.51
CA ILE A 81 -15.36 3.40 16.76
C ILE A 81 -15.59 4.89 17.03
N GLU A 82 -16.84 5.35 17.03
CA GLU A 82 -17.20 6.72 17.41
C GLU A 82 -16.79 7.02 18.85
N GLU A 83 -17.13 6.16 19.81
CA GLU A 83 -16.73 6.30 21.22
C GLU A 83 -15.21 6.33 21.38
N LEU A 84 -14.49 5.45 20.66
CA LEU A 84 -13.04 5.41 20.66
C LEU A 84 -12.45 6.70 20.08
N PHE A 85 -12.93 7.14 18.91
CA PHE A 85 -12.52 8.39 18.27
C PHE A 85 -12.76 9.59 19.19
N SER A 86 -13.91 9.64 19.84
CA SER A 86 -14.25 10.70 20.81
C SER A 86 -13.27 10.75 21.98
N LYS A 87 -12.93 9.60 22.58
CA LYS A 87 -11.93 9.52 23.68
C LYS A 87 -10.53 9.96 23.25
N TRP A 88 -10.08 9.57 22.07
CA TRP A 88 -8.77 9.98 21.57
C TRP A 88 -8.76 11.46 21.14
N MET A 89 -9.86 11.97 20.60
CA MET A 89 -10.02 13.40 20.28
C MET A 89 -10.02 14.27 21.54
N ASP A 90 -10.64 13.80 22.62
CA ASP A 90 -10.59 14.46 23.92
C ASP A 90 -9.13 14.66 24.40
N MET A 91 -8.17 13.85 23.94
CA MET A 91 -6.77 14.08 24.28
C MET A 91 -6.18 15.36 23.67
N ILE A 92 -6.75 15.85 22.57
CA ILE A 92 -6.31 17.10 21.93
C ILE A 92 -7.22 18.24 22.39
N ALA A 93 -8.52 18.00 22.48
CA ALA A 93 -9.51 19.03 22.77
C ALA A 93 -9.57 19.42 24.26
N ASP A 94 -9.38 18.46 25.17
CA ASP A 94 -9.56 18.64 26.62
C ASP A 94 -8.52 17.87 27.45
N THR A 95 -7.34 18.48 27.60
CA THR A 95 -6.24 17.93 28.40
C THR A 95 -6.60 17.69 29.87
N ASN A 96 -7.61 18.39 30.41
CA ASN A 96 -8.09 18.18 31.78
C ASN A 96 -8.82 16.84 31.95
N LYS A 97 -9.45 16.32 30.89
CA LYS A 97 -10.04 14.97 30.91
C LYS A 97 -8.96 13.90 30.93
N ILE A 98 -7.86 14.10 30.22
CA ILE A 98 -6.72 13.16 30.24
C ILE A 98 -6.10 13.09 31.63
N GLY A 99 -5.88 14.24 32.27
CA GLY A 99 -5.29 14.28 33.62
C GLY A 99 -6.13 13.55 34.68
N LYS A 100 -7.39 13.23 34.38
CA LYS A 100 -8.31 12.47 35.23
C LYS A 100 -8.47 11.00 34.82
N MET A 101 -7.92 10.59 33.67
CA MET A 101 -7.97 9.19 33.24
C MET A 101 -7.08 8.35 34.15
N ASN A 102 -7.63 7.22 34.60
CA ASN A 102 -6.84 6.26 35.35
C ASN A 102 -6.15 5.26 34.38
N GLN A 103 -5.28 4.41 34.93
CA GLN A 103 -4.56 3.42 34.14
C GLN A 103 -5.49 2.41 33.44
N GLN A 104 -6.67 2.11 34.00
CA GLN A 104 -7.64 1.21 33.38
C GLN A 104 -8.30 1.84 32.16
N ASP A 105 -8.59 3.14 32.21
CA ASP A 105 -9.15 3.89 31.07
C ASP A 105 -8.17 3.88 29.89
N LEU A 106 -6.89 4.16 30.16
CA LEU A 106 -5.83 4.10 29.15
C LEU A 106 -5.67 2.69 28.56
N LYS A 107 -5.63 1.65 29.41
CA LYS A 107 -5.59 0.25 28.95
C LYS A 107 -6.78 -0.10 28.08
N LYS A 108 -7.98 0.39 28.43
CA LYS A 108 -9.20 0.18 27.65
C LYS A 108 -9.11 0.89 26.29
N MET A 109 -8.65 2.13 26.25
CA MET A 109 -8.46 2.88 25.01
C MET A 109 -7.46 2.19 24.08
N ILE A 110 -6.33 1.71 24.61
CA ILE A 110 -5.33 0.97 23.83
C ILE A 110 -5.91 -0.36 23.34
N LYS A 111 -6.66 -1.09 24.17
CA LYS A 111 -7.34 -2.32 23.77
C LYS A 111 -8.33 -2.08 22.64
N GLU A 112 -9.19 -1.07 22.77
CA GLU A 112 -10.16 -0.69 21.74
C GLU A 112 -9.47 -0.26 20.45
N LEU A 113 -8.34 0.46 20.54
CA LEU A 113 -7.51 0.82 19.39
C LEU A 113 -6.98 -0.41 18.67
N MET A 114 -6.44 -1.39 19.39
CA MET A 114 -5.95 -2.66 18.81
C MET A 114 -7.07 -3.49 18.17
N MET A 115 -8.29 -3.40 18.69
CA MET A 115 -9.43 -4.16 18.19
C MET A 115 -10.11 -3.53 16.98
N TYR A 116 -10.19 -2.19 16.93
CA TYR A 116 -11.06 -1.46 16.01
C TYR A 116 -10.35 -0.45 15.11
N GLY A 117 -9.10 -0.10 15.39
CA GLY A 117 -8.32 0.81 14.54
C GLY A 117 -7.92 0.15 13.22
N SER A 118 -7.82 0.94 12.15
CA SER A 118 -7.21 0.47 10.90
C SER A 118 -5.72 0.11 11.11
N THR A 119 -5.13 -0.63 10.17
CA THR A 119 -3.69 -0.97 10.21
C THR A 119 -2.82 0.28 10.41
N ARG A 120 -3.15 1.38 9.72
CA ARG A 120 -2.43 2.66 9.83
C ARG A 120 -2.58 3.26 11.24
N THR A 121 -3.81 3.29 11.75
CA THR A 121 -4.13 3.84 13.07
C THR A 121 -3.48 3.04 14.20
N VAL A 122 -3.54 1.70 14.14
CA VAL A 122 -2.88 0.82 15.12
C VAL A 122 -1.36 1.02 15.08
N TYR A 123 -0.78 1.14 13.88
CA TYR A 123 0.65 1.39 13.73
C TYR A 123 1.06 2.72 14.38
N ILE A 124 0.38 3.83 14.08
CA ILE A 124 0.67 5.13 14.71
C ILE A 124 0.47 5.07 16.22
N GLY A 125 -0.58 4.38 16.69
CA GLY A 125 -0.82 4.15 18.12
C GLY A 125 0.31 3.37 18.80
N SER A 126 0.88 2.38 18.12
CA SER A 126 2.04 1.64 18.63
C SER A 126 3.28 2.52 18.77
N LEU A 127 3.50 3.43 17.82
CA LEU A 127 4.61 4.39 17.86
C LEU A 127 4.41 5.41 18.98
N PHE A 128 3.19 5.93 19.14
CA PHE A 128 2.83 6.80 20.25
C PHE A 128 3.11 6.14 21.61
N GLN A 129 2.75 4.86 21.79
CA GLN A 129 3.04 4.13 23.03
C GLN A 129 4.54 3.84 23.20
N GLN A 130 5.23 3.44 22.14
CA GLN A 130 6.69 3.27 22.20
C GLN A 130 7.43 4.55 22.56
N TYR A 131 6.97 5.71 22.06
CA TYR A 131 7.52 7.01 22.46
C TYR A 131 7.41 7.19 23.98
N ASN A 132 6.22 6.99 24.55
CA ASN A 132 6.00 7.12 26.00
C ASN A 132 6.86 6.15 26.83
N TYR A 133 7.20 4.98 26.30
CA TYR A 133 8.07 4.02 26.99
C TYR A 133 9.56 4.32 26.84
N LYS A 134 9.99 4.74 25.64
CA LYS A 134 11.40 5.07 25.35
C LYS A 134 11.83 6.40 25.97
N PHE A 135 10.92 7.38 26.01
CA PHE A 135 11.17 8.73 26.48
C PHE A 135 10.19 9.10 27.60
N PRO A 136 10.43 8.63 28.84
CA PRO A 136 9.63 9.06 29.99
C PRO A 136 9.71 10.58 30.17
N SER A 137 8.65 11.22 30.67
CA SER A 137 8.56 12.68 30.79
C SER A 137 9.62 13.33 31.69
N GLU A 138 10.36 12.53 32.46
CA GLU A 138 11.41 12.97 33.39
C GLU A 138 12.81 12.95 32.75
N THR A 139 12.94 12.50 31.50
CA THR A 139 14.24 12.40 30.80
C THR A 139 14.47 13.59 29.89
N ASP A 140 15.73 14.03 29.75
CA ASP A 140 16.11 15.13 28.83
C ASP A 140 15.78 14.84 27.36
N ASP A 141 15.69 13.56 26.99
CA ASP A 141 15.32 13.11 25.65
C ASP A 141 13.81 13.24 25.35
N PHE A 142 12.99 13.59 26.34
CA PHE A 142 11.55 13.74 26.15
C PHE A 142 11.21 15.06 25.46
N ASN A 143 10.53 14.97 24.32
CA ASN A 143 10.02 16.14 23.60
C ASN A 143 8.48 16.13 23.57
N ALA A 144 7.88 17.04 24.34
CA ALA A 144 6.43 17.18 24.42
C ALA A 144 5.77 17.49 23.06
N PHE A 145 6.44 18.26 22.20
CA PHE A 145 5.90 18.58 20.87
C PHE A 145 5.89 17.36 19.94
N GLU A 146 6.86 16.45 20.08
CA GLU A 146 6.89 15.20 19.32
C GLU A 146 5.73 14.29 19.76
N LEU A 147 5.55 14.13 21.06
CA LEU A 147 4.44 13.35 21.61
C LEU A 147 3.08 13.94 21.21
N LEU A 148 2.92 15.27 21.27
CA LEU A 148 1.71 15.97 20.81
C LEU A 148 1.45 15.72 19.32
N TYR A 149 2.48 15.79 18.48
CA TYR A 149 2.33 15.55 17.05
C TYR A 149 1.99 14.09 16.73
N LEU A 150 2.58 13.12 17.44
CA LEU A 150 2.22 11.71 17.34
C LEU A 150 0.76 11.47 17.76
N GLY A 151 0.33 12.07 18.87
CA GLY A 151 -1.07 12.01 19.32
C GLY A 151 -2.05 12.64 18.32
N ALA A 152 -1.71 13.80 17.76
CA ALA A 152 -2.49 14.43 16.70
C ALA A 152 -2.55 13.60 15.41
N SER A 153 -1.45 12.93 15.06
CA SER A 153 -1.38 12.03 13.91
C SER A 153 -2.27 10.80 14.10
N LEU A 154 -2.32 10.27 15.32
CA LEU A 154 -3.22 9.18 15.68
C LEU A 154 -4.68 9.60 15.52
N VAL A 155 -5.08 10.74 16.09
CA VAL A 155 -6.45 11.26 15.98
C VAL A 155 -6.83 11.58 14.53
N ALA A 156 -5.91 12.15 13.75
CA ALA A 156 -6.11 12.38 12.32
C ALA A 156 -6.35 11.07 11.55
N SER A 157 -5.58 10.03 11.83
CA SER A 157 -5.76 8.69 11.25
C SER A 157 -7.12 8.10 11.61
N MET A 158 -7.53 8.21 12.88
CA MET A 158 -8.86 7.77 13.33
C MET A 158 -10.00 8.57 12.68
N LYS A 159 -9.81 9.87 12.46
CA LYS A 159 -10.79 10.70 11.74
C LYS A 159 -10.98 10.19 10.31
N LYS A 160 -9.89 9.82 9.63
CA LYS A 160 -9.95 9.21 8.30
C LYS A 160 -10.67 7.87 8.35
N ASP A 161 -10.37 7.02 9.33
CA ASP A 161 -11.05 5.74 9.50
C ASP A 161 -12.56 5.92 9.66
N PHE A 162 -12.99 6.86 10.52
CA PHE A 162 -14.41 7.06 10.83
C PHE A 162 -15.17 7.83 9.74
N THR A 163 -14.57 8.89 9.19
CA THR A 163 -15.28 9.86 8.33
C THR A 163 -14.85 9.82 6.86
N GLY A 164 -13.75 9.15 6.53
CA GLY A 164 -13.11 9.20 5.22
C GLY A 164 -12.32 10.49 4.94
N TYR A 165 -12.48 11.54 5.74
CA TYR A 165 -11.78 12.81 5.54
C TYR A 165 -10.41 12.82 6.20
N GLU A 166 -9.40 13.13 5.40
CA GLU A 166 -8.06 13.41 5.89
C GLU A 166 -7.98 14.81 6.51
N VAL A 167 -7.20 14.93 7.57
CA VAL A 167 -6.89 16.19 8.22
C VAL A 167 -5.41 16.19 8.57
N ASP A 168 -4.74 17.33 8.37
CA ASP A 168 -3.35 17.45 8.77
C ASP A 168 -3.25 17.54 10.31
N PRO A 169 -2.35 16.79 10.97
CA PRO A 169 -2.22 16.80 12.42
C PRO A 169 -1.93 18.19 13.01
N GLU A 170 -1.17 19.03 12.31
CA GLU A 170 -0.90 20.40 12.76
C GLU A 170 -2.17 21.25 12.74
N THR A 171 -3.09 20.99 11.80
CA THR A 171 -4.39 21.67 11.77
C THR A 171 -5.19 21.37 13.04
N LEU A 172 -5.20 20.11 13.50
CA LEU A 172 -5.85 19.73 14.76
C LEU A 172 -5.21 20.42 15.97
N LEU A 173 -3.88 20.48 16.01
CA LEU A 173 -3.16 21.11 17.12
C LEU A 173 -3.42 22.62 17.17
N LYS A 174 -3.42 23.31 16.02
CA LYS A 174 -3.70 24.75 15.91
C LYS A 174 -5.12 25.14 16.36
N MET A 175 -6.05 24.20 16.38
CA MET A 175 -7.40 24.46 16.94
C MET A 175 -7.36 24.69 18.46
N LYS A 176 -6.33 24.23 19.16
CA LYS A 176 -6.24 24.29 20.62
C LYS A 176 -5.01 25.05 21.14
N ILE A 177 -3.85 24.83 20.54
CA ILE A 177 -2.59 25.42 21.00
C ILE A 177 -2.38 26.73 20.24
N THR A 178 -2.55 27.85 20.95
CA THR A 178 -2.62 29.19 20.35
C THR A 178 -1.25 29.83 20.11
N ASP A 179 -0.18 29.26 20.64
CA ASP A 179 1.17 29.82 20.67
C ASP A 179 2.20 28.92 19.96
N LEU A 180 1.75 27.97 19.14
CA LEU A 180 2.63 27.09 18.34
C LEU A 180 3.53 27.86 17.38
N ASP A 181 3.07 29.01 16.89
CA ASP A 181 3.75 29.88 15.93
C ASP A 181 4.52 31.04 16.60
N SER A 182 4.50 31.10 17.94
CA SER A 182 5.30 32.05 18.71
C SER A 182 6.80 31.89 18.43
N GLU A 183 7.56 32.96 18.61
CA GLU A 183 9.01 32.97 18.36
C GLU A 183 9.74 31.89 19.18
N GLU A 184 9.27 31.61 20.39
CA GLU A 184 9.84 30.57 21.25
C GLU A 184 9.54 29.14 20.78
N ASN A 185 8.30 28.88 20.32
CA ASN A 185 7.83 27.52 20.06
C ASN A 185 7.95 27.10 18.60
N ARG A 186 7.95 28.05 17.65
CA ARG A 186 7.90 27.76 16.21
C ARG A 186 8.98 26.79 15.76
N ASP A 187 10.23 27.06 16.14
CA ASP A 187 11.37 26.26 15.68
C ASP A 187 11.45 24.91 16.41
N LYS A 188 11.08 24.89 17.71
CA LYS A 188 10.94 23.66 18.52
C LYS A 188 9.88 22.75 17.91
N PHE A 189 8.70 23.28 17.63
CA PHE A 189 7.58 22.55 17.04
C PHE A 189 7.89 22.08 15.62
N LYS A 190 8.52 22.90 14.78
CA LYS A 190 8.93 22.51 13.43
C LYS A 190 9.90 21.32 13.46
N THR A 191 10.88 21.35 14.36
CA THR A 191 11.84 20.25 14.55
C THR A 191 11.14 18.98 15.03
N ALA A 192 10.30 19.11 16.07
CA ALA A 192 9.51 18.01 16.60
C ALA A 192 8.57 17.39 15.54
N LYS A 193 7.91 18.20 14.72
CA LYS A 193 7.09 17.75 13.59
C LYS A 193 7.89 16.91 12.60
N ILE A 194 9.11 17.33 12.25
CA ILE A 194 9.97 16.59 11.33
C ILE A 194 10.37 15.24 11.94
N ASN A 195 10.76 15.23 13.22
CA ASN A 195 11.15 14.00 13.92
C ASN A 195 9.97 13.02 14.06
N ALA A 196 8.81 13.51 14.49
CA ALA A 196 7.60 12.70 14.60
C ALA A 196 7.17 12.12 13.24
N LYS A 197 7.31 12.87 12.15
CA LYS A 197 7.08 12.35 10.79
C LYS A 197 8.05 11.24 10.43
N LYS A 198 9.36 11.40 10.71
CA LYS A 198 10.35 10.34 10.50
C LYS A 198 10.01 9.08 11.31
N ILE A 199 9.59 9.23 12.57
CA ILE A 199 9.14 8.11 13.40
C ILE A 199 7.93 7.40 12.76
N ILE A 200 6.97 8.15 12.20
CA ILE A 200 5.80 7.58 11.52
C ILE A 200 6.16 6.92 10.17
N GLU A 201 7.19 7.39 9.49
CA GLU A 201 7.60 6.86 8.19
C GLU A 201 8.47 5.60 8.34
N ASN A 202 9.40 5.63 9.30
CA ASN A 202 10.46 4.63 9.42
C ASN A 202 10.37 3.78 10.70
N GLY A 203 9.54 4.16 11.67
CA GLY A 203 9.55 3.59 13.01
C GLY A 203 10.61 4.22 13.92
N PHE A 204 10.84 3.59 15.07
CA PHE A 204 11.99 3.89 15.91
C PHE A 204 13.14 2.98 15.50
N ASP A 205 14.30 3.57 15.22
CA ASP A 205 15.56 2.84 15.13
C ASP A 205 15.93 2.21 16.49
#